data_AF-A0A973P6I9-F1
#
_entry.id   AF-A0A973P6I9-F1
#
_cell.length_a   1.000
_cell.length_b   1.000
_cell.length_c   1.000
_cell.angle_alpha   90.00
_cell.angle_beta   90.00
_cell.angle_gamma   90.00
#
_symmetry.space_group_name_H-M   'P 1'
#
loop_
_entity.id
_entity.type
_entity.pdbx_description
1 polymer ?
#
loop_
_entity_poly.entity_id
_entity_poly.type
_entity_poly.pdbx_seq_one_letter_code
_entity_poly.pdbx_strand_id
1 'polypeptide(L)' 'MTGALAPVKPLTALDRCDRCGAPAYIRATLPVGGELLFCAHHGRQHVAALREKGADILDESARLSETPATAHDDER' A
#
# COMPACT_ATOMS: atom_id res chain seq x y z
N MET A 1 -17.99 -2.03 21.23
CA MET A 1 -16.70 -2.69 20.90
C MET A 1 -15.78 -1.63 20.29
N THR A 2 -14.82 -1.12 21.05
CA THR A 2 -13.86 -0.13 20.57
C THR A 2 -12.62 -0.89 20.11
N GLY A 3 -12.58 -1.24 18.81
CA GLY A 3 -11.35 -1.77 18.21
C GLY A 3 -10.30 -0.66 18.22
N ALA A 4 -9.13 -0.93 18.79
CA ALA A 4 -8.01 0.00 18.74
C ALA A 4 -7.66 0.27 17.28
N LEU A 5 -7.83 1.52 16.83
CA LEU A 5 -7.30 2.00 15.56
C LEU A 5 -5.78 1.99 15.69
N ALA A 6 -5.14 0.90 15.26
CA ALA A 6 -3.69 0.88 15.12
C ALA A 6 -3.29 2.00 14.14
N PRO A 7 -2.24 2.77 14.43
CA PRO A 7 -1.79 3.82 13.52
C PRO A 7 -1.49 3.19 12.14
N VAL A 8 -2.01 3.83 11.09
CA VAL A 8 -1.81 3.39 9.71
C VAL A 8 -0.32 3.48 9.39
N LYS A 9 0.38 2.34 9.41
CA LYS A 9 1.81 2.27 9.13
C LYS A 9 2.04 2.62 7.65
N PRO A 10 3.00 3.47 7.28
CA PRO A 10 3.30 3.70 5.87
C PRO A 10 3.84 2.43 5.18
N LEU A 11 3.72 2.37 3.86
CA LEU A 11 4.32 1.30 3.07
C LEU A 11 5.84 1.49 2.94
N THR A 12 6.54 0.38 3.04
CA THR A 12 7.99 0.25 2.95
C THR A 12 8.39 -0.48 1.68
N ALA A 13 9.66 -0.38 1.28
CA ALA A 13 10.18 -1.08 0.11
C ALA A 13 10.14 -2.63 0.23
N LEU A 14 9.93 -3.16 1.44
CA LEU A 14 9.81 -4.60 1.68
C LEU A 14 8.39 -5.12 1.40
N ASP A 15 7.39 -4.24 1.36
CA ASP A 15 6.00 -4.61 1.12
C ASP A 15 5.81 -5.01 -0.35
N ARG A 16 5.30 -6.22 -0.58
CA ARG A 16 5.15 -6.81 -1.91
C ARG A 16 3.69 -7.00 -2.27
N CYS A 17 3.38 -6.83 -3.54
CA CYS A 17 2.05 -7.10 -4.07
C CYS A 17 1.76 -8.60 -4.02
N ASP A 18 0.66 -8.98 -3.37
CA ASP A 18 0.26 -10.37 -3.18
C ASP A 18 -0.01 -11.11 -4.50
N ARG A 19 -0.26 -10.36 -5.59
CA ARG A 19 -0.54 -10.94 -6.91
C ARG A 19 0.71 -11.19 -7.76
N CYS A 20 1.75 -10.39 -7.62
CA CYS A 20 2.89 -10.41 -8.57
C CYS A 20 4.27 -10.19 -7.96
N GLY A 21 4.37 -9.93 -6.66
CA GLY A 21 5.65 -9.71 -5.98
C GLY A 21 6.32 -8.36 -6.27
N ALA A 22 5.76 -7.51 -7.14
CA ALA A 22 6.25 -6.14 -7.33
C ALA A 22 6.10 -5.29 -6.03
N PRO A 23 6.80 -4.16 -5.87
CA PRO A 23 6.61 -3.28 -4.73
C PRO A 23 5.13 -2.87 -4.56
N ALA A 24 4.65 -2.94 -3.32
CA ALA A 24 3.30 -2.49 -2.97
C ALA A 24 3.27 -0.98 -2.77
N TYR A 25 2.20 -0.36 -3.25
CA TYR A 25 1.90 1.06 -3.04
C TYR A 25 0.51 1.27 -2.45
N ILE A 26 -0.27 0.19 -2.35
CA ILE A 26 -1.63 0.24 -1.84
C ILE A 26 -1.78 -0.88 -0.81
N ARG A 27 -2.29 -0.52 0.38
CA ARG A 27 -2.71 -1.46 1.43
C ARG A 27 -4.21 -1.36 1.61
N ALA A 28 -4.87 -2.51 1.62
CA ALA A 28 -6.27 -2.63 1.97
C ALA A 28 -6.42 -3.39 3.29
N THR A 29 -6.85 -2.71 4.35
CA THR A 29 -7.11 -3.32 5.66
C THR A 29 -8.57 -3.76 5.73
N LEU A 30 -8.80 -5.05 5.95
CA LEU A 30 -10.15 -5.63 5.92
C LEU A 30 -10.88 -5.40 7.25
N PRO A 31 -12.23 -5.27 7.24
CA PRO A 31 -13.02 -5.06 8.47
C PRO A 31 -12.87 -6.17 9.51
N VAL A 32 -12.64 -7.40 9.04
CA VAL A 32 -12.50 -8.61 9.86
C VAL A 32 -11.08 -8.81 10.37
N GLY A 33 -10.18 -7.86 10.09
CA GLY A 33 -8.74 -7.98 10.33
C GLY A 33 -7.99 -8.55 9.13
N GLY A 34 -6.67 -8.35 9.14
CA GLY A 34 -5.78 -8.69 8.03
C GLY A 34 -5.66 -7.56 6.99
N GLU A 35 -4.69 -7.72 6.11
CA GLU A 35 -4.37 -6.76 5.06
C GLU A 35 -4.09 -7.46 3.73
N LEU A 36 -4.38 -6.77 2.64
CA LEU A 36 -3.99 -7.14 1.29
C LEU A 36 -3.11 -6.04 0.70
N LEU A 37 -2.03 -6.43 0.04
CA LEU A 37 -1.04 -5.53 -0.53
C LEU A 37 -1.08 -5.57 -2.06
N PHE A 38 -1.13 -4.40 -2.67
CA PHE A 38 -1.19 -4.25 -4.13
C PHE A 38 -0.13 -3.28 -4.63
N CYS A 39 0.46 -3.61 -5.78
CA CYS A 39 1.18 -2.64 -6.58
C CYS A 39 0.20 -1.63 -7.19
N ALA A 40 0.69 -0.47 -7.62
CA ALA A 40 -0.14 0.55 -8.27
C ALA A 40 -0.84 0.06 -9.56
N HIS A 41 -0.38 -1.05 -10.16
CA HIS A 41 -1.08 -1.69 -11.28
C HIS A 41 -2.29 -2.49 -10.80
N HIS A 42 -2.10 -3.52 -9.98
CA HIS A 42 -3.20 -4.39 -9.55
C HIS A 42 -4.19 -3.71 -8.62
N GLY A 43 -3.77 -2.68 -7.88
CA GLY A 43 -4.68 -1.92 -7.02
C GLY A 43 -5.86 -1.31 -7.79
N ARG A 44 -5.66 -0.89 -9.04
CA ARG A 44 -6.75 -0.33 -9.89
C ARG A 44 -7.91 -1.29 -10.10
N GLN A 45 -7.63 -2.59 -10.11
CA GLN A 45 -8.64 -3.62 -10.34
C GLN A 45 -9.37 -4.03 -9.05
N HIS A 46 -8.73 -3.89 -7.88
CA HIS A 46 -9.23 -4.46 -6.63
C HIS A 46 -9.73 -3.41 -5.62
N VAL A 47 -9.15 -2.22 -5.61
CA VAL A 47 -9.41 -1.20 -4.57
C VAL A 47 -10.86 -0.77 -4.52
N ALA A 48 -11.52 -0.56 -5.67
CA ALA A 48 -12.92 -0.14 -5.70
C ALA A 48 -13.84 -1.17 -4.99
N ALA A 49 -13.72 -2.44 -5.37
CA ALA A 49 -14.49 -3.52 -4.76
C ALA A 49 -14.15 -3.74 -3.28
N LEU A 50 -12.90 -3.51 -2.87
CA LEU A 50 -12.49 -3.60 -1.47
C LEU A 50 -13.08 -2.46 -0.63
N ARG A 51 -13.09 -1.22 -1.15
CA ARG A 51 -13.77 -0.07 -0.50
C ARG A 51 -15.25 -0.32 -0.32
N GLU A 52 -15.93 -0.85 -1.34
CA GLU A 52 -17.35 -1.20 -1.26
C GLU A 52 -17.62 -2.27 -0.18
N LYS A 53 -16.66 -3.16 0.06
CA LYS A 53 -16.73 -4.18 1.12
C LYS A 53 -16.29 -3.66 2.50
N GLY A 54 -16.02 -2.36 2.63
CA GLY A 54 -15.67 -1.69 3.88
C GLY A 54 -14.19 -1.76 4.24
N ALA A 55 -13.31 -2.14 3.32
CA ALA A 55 -11.87 -2.09 3.58
C ALA A 55 -11.37 -0.63 3.67
N ASP A 56 -10.50 -0.37 4.64
CA ASP A 56 -9.75 0.88 4.72
C ASP A 56 -8.58 0.83 3.73
N ILE A 57 -8.39 1.89 2.95
CA ILE A 57 -7.40 1.92 1.86
C ILE A 57 -6.37 3.01 2.08
N LEU A 58 -5.13 2.60 2.29
CA LEU A 58 -3.95 3.44 2.16
C LEU A 58 -3.43 3.33 0.73
N ASP A 59 -3.43 4.43 -0.02
CA ASP A 59 -2.88 4.52 -1.37
C ASP A 59 -1.74 5.54 -1.42
N GLU A 60 -0.52 5.03 -1.54
CA GLU A 60 0.71 5.80 -1.67
C GLU A 60 1.25 5.78 -3.12
N SER A 61 0.43 5.41 -4.11
CA SER A 61 0.86 5.37 -5.51
C SER A 61 1.26 6.74 -6.07
N ALA A 62 0.86 7.84 -5.41
CA ALA A 62 1.35 9.18 -5.71
C ALA A 62 2.88 9.30 -5.61
N ARG A 63 3.53 8.52 -4.72
CA ARG A 63 5.00 8.49 -4.57
C ARG A 63 5.74 8.01 -5.82
N LEU A 64 5.05 7.34 -6.75
CA LEU A 64 5.62 6.95 -8.05
C LEU A 64 5.83 8.14 -8.98
N SER A 65 5.05 9.21 -8.80
CA SER A 65 5.16 10.44 -9.61
C SER A 65 6.18 11.42 -9.04
N GLU A 66 6.52 11.28 -7.77
CA GLU A 66 7.64 11.97 -7.16
C GLU A 66 8.92 11.34 -7.72
N THR A 67 9.64 12.09 -8.57
CA THR A 67 11.03 11.73 -8.91
C THR A 67 11.77 11.60 -7.58
N PRO A 68 12.42 10.46 -7.28
CA PRO A 68 13.18 10.35 -6.05
C PRO A 68 14.22 11.46 -6.06
N ALA A 69 14.07 12.42 -5.14
CA ALA A 69 15.12 13.39 -4.88
C ALA A 69 16.30 12.60 -4.32
N THR A 70 17.23 12.28 -5.22
CA THR A 70 18.60 11.84 -4.96
C THR A 70 18.73 10.64 -4.00
N ALA A 71 18.95 9.44 -4.56
CA ALA A 71 20.01 8.63 -3.99
C ALA A 71 21.28 9.49 -4.12
N HIS A 72 21.78 10.01 -3.01
CA HIS A 72 23.13 10.56 -3.00
C HIS A 72 24.05 9.41 -3.37
N ASP A 73 24.65 9.53 -4.55
CA ASP A 73 25.94 8.94 -4.88
C ASP A 73 26.91 9.41 -3.79
N ASP A 74 27.15 8.58 -2.78
CA ASP A 74 28.32 8.71 -1.91
C ASP A 74 29.32 7.67 -2.41
N GLU A 75 30.08 8.09 -3.41
CA GLU A 75 31.26 7.41 -3.94
C GLU A 75 32.35 7.34 -2.85
N ARG A 76 32.89 6.14 -2.57
CA ARG A 76 34.35 5.93 -2.45
C ARG A 76 34.75 4.46 -2.49
#